data_AF-A0A3S1I277-F1
#
_entry.id   AF-A0A3S1I277-F1
#
_cell.length_a   1.000
_cell.length_b   1.000
_cell.length_c   1.000
_cell.angle_alpha   90.00
_cell.angle_beta   90.00
_cell.angle_gamma   90.00
#
_symmetry.space_group_name_H-M   'P 1'
#
loop_
_entity.id
_entity.type
_entity.pdbx_description
1 polymer ?
#
loop_
_entity_poly.entity_id
_entity_poly.type
_entity_poly.pdbx_seq_one_letter_code
_entity_poly.pdbx_strand_id
1 'polypeptide(L)'
;MEHDAYWAVLDRIGRLSKGDVGSFAESLEEFGLIELATIGAQASRRLEFLNFLDQLVQNPQTLEKDAHKAFETNLWLLGRKYSVMSSNSTLHKVIETYCNSAFKGSRAAKRPDLLLSQDYGDKYLLIEFKRPSHNITRDDISQAEKYRDDLSSRLSSTATMDIVMVGKGRVTALDTRNLLDSISLHSYVSIISSARTELDWLIASLSKP
;
A
#
# COMPACT_ATOMS: atom_id res chain seq x y z
N MET A 1 27.54 17.21 -4.23
CA MET A 1 26.88 15.90 -4.42
C MET A 1 27.61 14.93 -3.53
N GLU A 2 26.89 14.29 -2.62
CA GLU A 2 27.44 13.15 -1.89
C GLU A 2 27.37 11.95 -2.84
N HIS A 3 28.51 11.28 -3.08
CA HIS A 3 28.56 10.08 -3.91
C HIS A 3 28.35 8.87 -3.01
N ASP A 4 27.26 8.13 -3.24
CA ASP A 4 26.95 6.93 -2.48
C ASP A 4 27.63 5.67 -3.08
N ALA A 5 27.47 4.54 -2.40
CA ALA A 5 28.07 3.27 -2.81
C ALA A 5 27.63 2.83 -4.24
N TYR A 6 26.41 3.17 -4.63
CA TYR A 6 25.89 2.92 -5.98
C TYR A 6 26.64 3.70 -7.04
N TRP A 7 26.86 5.00 -6.79
CA TRP A 7 27.59 5.85 -7.72
C TRP A 7 29.00 5.30 -7.99
N ALA A 8 29.71 4.86 -6.93
CA ALA A 8 31.07 4.35 -7.04
C ALA A 8 31.17 3.06 -7.87
N VAL A 9 30.19 2.16 -7.75
CA VAL A 9 30.14 0.93 -8.55
C VAL A 9 29.72 1.20 -9.99
N LEU A 10 28.72 2.06 -10.22
CA LEU A 10 28.26 2.40 -11.57
C LEU A 10 29.32 3.14 -12.39
N ASP A 11 30.09 4.05 -11.77
CA ASP A 11 31.22 4.70 -12.43
C ASP A 11 32.30 3.68 -12.84
N ARG A 12 32.58 2.70 -11.97
CA ARG A 12 33.55 1.63 -12.25
C ARG A 12 33.09 0.71 -13.37
N ILE A 13 31.83 0.28 -13.36
CA ILE A 13 31.18 -0.47 -14.45
C ILE A 13 31.33 0.30 -15.76
N GLY A 14 31.01 1.60 -15.76
CA GLY A 14 31.11 2.46 -16.95
C GLY A 14 32.53 2.50 -17.53
N ARG A 15 33.56 2.59 -16.67
CA ARG A 15 34.97 2.64 -17.08
C ARG A 15 35.51 1.29 -17.57
N LEU A 16 35.15 0.19 -16.91
CA LEU A 16 35.72 -1.15 -17.17
C LEU A 16 35.02 -1.91 -18.30
N SER A 17 33.79 -1.52 -18.66
CA SER A 17 32.97 -2.18 -19.70
C SER A 17 33.61 -2.28 -21.10
N LYS A 18 34.74 -1.61 -21.35
CA LYS A 18 35.38 -1.52 -22.69
C LYS A 18 36.69 -2.29 -22.85
N GLY A 19 37.10 -3.13 -21.88
CA GLY A 19 38.36 -3.88 -22.06
C GLY A 19 38.55 -5.08 -21.15
N ASP A 20 38.45 -4.90 -19.83
CA ASP A 20 38.72 -5.97 -18.87
C ASP A 20 37.44 -6.66 -18.42
N VAL A 21 37.16 -7.81 -19.04
CA VAL A 21 35.97 -8.62 -18.76
C VAL A 21 35.95 -9.14 -17.32
N GLY A 22 37.11 -9.44 -16.73
CA GLY A 22 37.22 -9.93 -15.35
C GLY A 22 36.83 -8.85 -14.34
N SER A 23 37.51 -7.70 -14.41
CA SER A 23 37.21 -6.56 -13.54
C SER A 23 35.79 -5.99 -13.77
N PHE A 24 35.26 -6.12 -14.99
CA PHE A 24 33.87 -5.79 -15.29
C PHE A 24 32.88 -6.72 -14.58
N ALA A 25 33.12 -8.05 -14.63
CA ALA A 25 32.28 -9.03 -13.94
C ALA A 25 32.30 -8.82 -12.41
N GLU A 26 33.46 -8.55 -11.82
CA GLU A 26 33.58 -8.22 -10.39
C GLU A 26 32.77 -6.97 -10.01
N SER A 27 32.78 -5.94 -10.87
CA SER A 27 32.00 -4.72 -10.61
C SER A 27 30.49 -4.97 -10.68
N LEU A 28 30.03 -5.90 -11.52
CA LEU A 28 28.62 -6.32 -11.58
C LEU A 28 28.23 -7.16 -10.35
N GLU A 29 29.13 -8.00 -9.85
CA GLU A 29 28.93 -8.74 -8.59
C GLU A 29 28.84 -7.78 -7.41
N GLU A 30 29.75 -6.80 -7.31
CA GLU A 30 29.73 -5.76 -6.27
C GLU A 30 28.41 -4.98 -6.28
N PHE A 31 27.88 -4.66 -7.47
CA PHE A 31 26.57 -4.03 -7.59
C PHE A 31 25.46 -4.90 -6.96
N GLY A 32 25.45 -6.20 -7.26
CA GLY A 32 24.49 -7.14 -6.69
C GLY A 32 24.57 -7.21 -5.16
N LEU A 33 25.78 -7.21 -4.59
CA LEU A 33 25.97 -7.20 -3.14
C LEU A 33 25.45 -5.90 -2.50
N ILE A 34 25.67 -4.74 -3.13
CA ILE A 34 25.15 -3.45 -2.66
C ILE A 34 23.62 -3.42 -2.70
N GLU A 35 23.01 -3.96 -3.77
CA GLU A 35 21.55 -4.11 -3.87
C GLU A 35 20.99 -4.95 -2.71
N LEU A 36 21.55 -6.14 -2.48
CA LEU A 36 21.09 -7.02 -1.40
C LEU A 36 21.24 -6.38 -0.02
N ALA A 37 22.37 -5.71 0.24
CA ALA A 37 22.60 -4.99 1.48
C ALA A 37 21.60 -3.84 1.67
N THR A 38 21.30 -3.10 0.60
CA THR A 38 20.32 -2.00 0.61
C THR A 38 18.91 -2.49 0.87
N ILE A 39 18.49 -3.60 0.24
CA ILE A 39 17.20 -4.24 0.48
C ILE A 39 17.10 -4.68 1.94
N GLY A 40 18.13 -5.33 2.48
CA GLY A 40 18.18 -5.73 3.88
C GLY A 40 18.04 -4.54 4.84
N ALA A 41 18.80 -3.46 4.60
CA ALA A 41 18.72 -2.25 5.40
C ALA A 41 17.36 -1.55 5.30
N GLN A 42 16.70 -1.58 4.14
CA GLN A 42 15.35 -1.05 3.96
C GLN A 42 14.31 -1.92 4.70
N ALA A 43 14.44 -3.24 4.63
CA ALA A 43 13.56 -4.17 5.32
C ALA A 43 13.61 -3.98 6.85
N SER A 44 14.81 -3.84 7.41
CA SER A 44 15.00 -3.56 8.85
C SER A 44 14.35 -2.24 9.28
N ARG A 45 14.50 -1.17 8.48
CA ARG A 45 13.82 0.11 8.73
C ARG A 45 12.30 0.01 8.66
N ARG A 46 11.79 -0.82 7.74
CA ARG A 46 10.34 -1.10 7.66
C ARG A 46 9.83 -1.88 8.87
N LEU A 47 10.61 -2.82 9.42
CA LEU A 47 10.26 -3.48 10.69
C LEU A 47 10.18 -2.50 11.85
N GLU A 48 11.11 -1.54 11.92
CA GLU A 48 11.05 -0.47 12.92
C GLU A 48 9.80 0.40 12.74
N PHE A 49 9.48 0.78 11.51
CA PHE A 49 8.23 1.47 11.18
C PHE A 49 7.00 0.67 11.66
N LEU A 50 6.97 -0.65 11.48
CA LEU A 50 5.86 -1.49 11.96
C LEU A 50 5.71 -1.47 13.49
N ASN A 51 6.79 -1.26 14.25
CA ASN A 51 6.71 -1.10 15.70
C ASN A 51 5.96 0.19 16.08
N PHE A 52 6.27 1.31 15.39
CA PHE A 52 5.58 2.58 15.63
C PHE A 52 4.13 2.54 15.11
N LEU A 53 3.88 1.88 13.98
CA LEU A 53 2.54 1.71 13.46
C LEU A 53 1.66 0.88 14.41
N ASP A 54 2.20 -0.19 15.00
CA ASP A 54 1.48 -0.97 16.00
C ASP A 54 1.14 -0.12 17.23
N GLN A 55 2.08 0.67 17.75
CA GLN A 55 1.80 1.61 18.85
C GLN A 55 0.66 2.58 18.51
N LEU A 56 0.64 3.14 17.30
CA LEU A 56 -0.44 4.01 16.83
C LEU A 56 -1.78 3.27 16.79
N VAL A 57 -1.81 2.05 16.25
CA VAL A 57 -3.04 1.25 16.09
C VAL A 57 -3.58 0.76 17.44
N GLN A 58 -2.72 0.41 18.40
CA GLN A 58 -3.13 -0.05 19.72
C GLN A 58 -3.69 1.07 20.61
N ASN A 59 -3.40 2.34 20.29
CA ASN A 59 -3.96 3.46 21.03
C ASN A 59 -5.46 3.61 20.70
N PRO A 60 -6.38 3.41 21.67
CA PRO A 60 -7.83 3.49 21.42
C PRO A 60 -8.32 4.88 21.03
N GLN A 61 -7.51 5.92 21.26
CA GLN A 61 -7.80 7.30 20.87
C GLN A 61 -7.44 7.62 19.42
N THR A 62 -6.73 6.72 18.72
CA THR A 62 -6.34 6.93 17.33
C THR A 62 -7.57 7.13 16.45
N LEU A 63 -7.56 8.23 15.72
CA LEU A 63 -8.63 8.58 14.80
C LEU A 63 -8.37 7.91 13.45
N GLU A 64 -9.45 7.73 12.68
CA GLU A 64 -9.41 7.16 11.32
C GLU A 64 -8.41 7.90 10.42
N LYS A 65 -8.47 9.23 10.39
CA LYS A 65 -7.56 10.09 9.62
C LYS A 65 -6.08 9.88 9.95
N ASP A 66 -5.76 9.55 11.21
CA ASP A 66 -4.38 9.41 11.67
C ASP A 66 -3.83 8.06 11.22
N ALA A 67 -4.67 7.02 11.28
CA ALA A 67 -4.35 5.70 10.72
C ALA A 67 -4.23 5.76 9.19
N HIS A 68 -5.16 6.40 8.49
CA HIS A 68 -5.09 6.61 7.03
C HIS A 68 -3.76 7.29 6.64
N LYS A 69 -3.35 8.36 7.31
CA LYS A 69 -2.09 9.06 7.01
C LYS A 69 -0.87 8.13 7.06
N ALA A 70 -0.86 7.13 7.94
CA ALA A 70 0.23 6.17 8.00
C ALA A 70 0.27 5.21 6.80
N PHE A 71 -0.87 4.97 6.14
CA PHE A 71 -1.01 4.04 5.01
C PHE A 71 -0.91 4.69 3.64
N GLU A 72 -1.31 5.96 3.51
CA GLU A 72 -1.41 6.68 2.22
C GLU A 72 -0.13 6.57 1.38
N THR A 73 1.04 6.68 2.01
CA THR A 73 2.35 6.58 1.34
C THR A 73 3.07 5.25 1.58
N ASN A 74 2.46 4.33 2.35
CA ASN A 74 3.05 3.06 2.75
C ASN A 74 2.22 1.86 2.26
N LEU A 75 1.84 1.86 0.98
CA LEU A 75 1.02 0.80 0.38
C LEU A 75 1.64 -0.60 0.44
N TRP A 76 2.97 -0.68 0.64
CA TRP A 76 3.67 -1.94 0.91
C TRP A 76 3.11 -2.69 2.13
N LEU A 77 2.46 -1.99 3.07
CA LEU A 77 1.77 -2.60 4.21
C LEU A 77 0.66 -3.57 3.79
N LEU A 78 -0.04 -3.27 2.69
CA LEU A 78 -1.14 -4.09 2.19
C LEU A 78 -0.66 -5.31 1.38
N GLY A 79 0.65 -5.37 1.11
CA GLY A 79 1.29 -6.42 0.32
C GLY A 79 1.80 -5.92 -1.05
N ARG A 80 2.66 -6.73 -1.67
CA ARG A 80 3.41 -6.37 -2.88
C ARG A 80 2.55 -5.93 -4.06
N LYS A 81 1.39 -6.57 -4.27
CA LYS A 81 0.48 -6.26 -5.39
C LYS A 81 -0.04 -4.82 -5.35
N TYR A 82 -0.09 -4.20 -4.18
CA TYR A 82 -0.54 -2.82 -4.01
C TYR A 82 0.58 -1.80 -4.12
N SER A 83 1.85 -2.23 -4.01
CA SER A 83 3.01 -1.33 -4.08
C SER A 83 3.22 -0.73 -5.46
N VAL A 84 2.70 -1.39 -6.51
CA VAL A 84 2.76 -0.91 -7.90
C VAL A 84 1.57 -0.02 -8.28
N MET A 85 0.59 0.15 -7.37
CA MET A 85 -0.54 1.02 -7.61
C MET A 85 -0.15 2.47 -7.34
N SER A 86 -0.42 3.34 -8.31
CA SER A 86 -0.17 4.78 -8.18
C SER A 86 -1.45 5.51 -7.79
N SER A 87 -1.33 6.53 -6.95
CA SER A 87 -2.37 7.55 -6.83
C SER A 87 -2.46 8.32 -8.16
N ASN A 88 -3.63 8.28 -8.79
CA ASN A 88 -3.81 8.85 -10.12
C ASN A 88 -4.42 10.25 -9.98
N SER A 89 -3.72 11.26 -10.48
CA SER A 89 -4.14 12.67 -10.37
C SER A 89 -5.41 12.97 -11.17
N THR A 90 -5.64 12.29 -12.29
CA THR A 90 -6.91 12.37 -13.05
C THR A 90 -8.04 11.78 -12.24
N LEU A 91 -7.80 10.63 -11.60
CA LEU A 91 -8.77 10.01 -10.72
C LEU A 91 -9.04 10.90 -9.50
N HIS A 92 -8.01 11.52 -8.92
CA HIS A 92 -8.16 12.48 -7.82
C HIS A 92 -9.05 13.66 -8.24
N LYS A 93 -8.92 14.17 -9.46
CA LYS A 93 -9.80 15.22 -10.01
C LYS A 93 -11.24 14.73 -10.25
N VAL A 94 -11.42 13.50 -10.73
CA VAL A 94 -12.75 12.88 -10.89
C VAL A 94 -13.43 12.72 -9.53
N ILE A 95 -12.70 12.21 -8.53
CA ILE A 95 -13.14 12.12 -7.14
C ILE A 95 -13.44 13.52 -6.60
N GLU A 96 -12.54 14.49 -6.75
CA GLU A 96 -12.72 15.84 -6.22
C GLU A 96 -13.96 16.50 -6.85
N THR A 97 -14.12 16.38 -8.17
CA THR A 97 -15.29 16.91 -8.89
C THR A 97 -16.59 16.21 -8.45
N TYR A 98 -16.57 14.88 -8.34
CA TYR A 98 -17.72 14.11 -7.87
C TYR A 98 -18.03 14.39 -6.40
N CYS A 99 -17.03 14.42 -5.52
CA CYS A 99 -17.22 14.66 -4.10
C CYS A 99 -17.65 16.09 -3.80
N ASN A 100 -17.09 17.07 -4.50
CA ASN A 100 -17.52 18.47 -4.37
C ASN A 100 -18.95 18.69 -4.89
N SER A 101 -19.49 17.82 -5.74
CA SER A 101 -20.88 17.89 -6.21
C SER A 101 -21.86 17.00 -5.43
N ALA A 102 -21.47 15.78 -5.05
CA ALA A 102 -22.30 14.77 -4.41
C ALA A 102 -22.22 14.74 -2.88
N PHE A 103 -21.09 15.16 -2.30
CA PHE A 103 -20.78 15.08 -0.87
C PHE A 103 -20.60 16.46 -0.23
N LYS A 104 -21.60 17.34 -0.37
CA LYS A 104 -21.66 18.64 0.33
C LYS A 104 -22.29 18.51 1.73
N GLY A 105 -21.94 19.43 2.63
CA GLY A 105 -22.53 19.53 3.98
C GLY A 105 -22.31 18.26 4.81
N SER A 106 -23.38 17.71 5.39
CA SER A 106 -23.32 16.49 6.23
C SER A 106 -22.82 15.24 5.50
N ARG A 107 -22.72 15.26 4.17
CA ARG A 107 -22.24 14.14 3.36
C ARG A 107 -20.74 14.21 3.06
N ALA A 108 -20.05 15.30 3.39
CA ALA A 108 -18.60 15.43 3.19
C ALA A 108 -17.79 14.34 3.92
N ALA A 109 -18.31 13.83 5.04
CA ALA A 109 -17.76 12.71 5.79
C ALA A 109 -17.93 11.33 5.10
N LYS A 110 -18.49 11.28 3.87
CA LYS A 110 -18.68 10.05 3.08
C LYS A 110 -17.72 9.94 1.90
N ARG A 111 -16.74 10.84 1.81
CA ARG A 111 -15.64 10.76 0.84
C ARG A 111 -14.81 9.52 1.17
N PRO A 112 -14.34 8.76 0.16
CA PRO A 112 -13.44 7.65 0.42
C PRO A 112 -12.12 8.14 0.97
N ASP A 113 -11.47 7.30 1.75
CA ASP A 113 -10.13 7.61 2.23
C ASP A 113 -9.12 7.58 1.09
N LEU A 114 -8.98 6.46 0.39
CA LEU A 114 -7.96 6.31 -0.64
C LEU A 114 -8.50 5.56 -1.86
N LEU A 115 -8.24 6.10 -3.04
CA LEU A 115 -8.56 5.46 -4.31
C LEU A 115 -7.32 5.42 -5.20
N LEU A 116 -6.91 4.23 -5.58
CA LEU A 116 -5.73 3.97 -6.41
C LEU A 116 -6.15 3.42 -7.77
N SER A 117 -5.29 3.56 -8.77
CA SER A 117 -5.49 2.92 -10.07
C SER A 117 -4.23 2.26 -10.60
N GLN A 118 -4.42 1.23 -11.41
CA GLN A 118 -3.39 0.53 -12.16
C GLN A 118 -3.85 0.33 -13.61
N ASP A 119 -2.94 -0.13 -14.48
CA ASP A 119 -3.23 -0.56 -15.85
C ASP A 119 -3.97 0.52 -16.66
N TYR A 120 -3.38 1.71 -16.77
CA TYR A 120 -3.93 2.87 -17.49
C TYR A 120 -5.33 3.33 -17.04
N GLY A 121 -5.80 2.88 -15.87
CA GLY A 121 -7.11 3.26 -15.32
C GLY A 121 -8.24 2.27 -15.65
N ASP A 122 -7.94 0.99 -15.88
CA ASP A 122 -8.97 -0.06 -15.96
C ASP A 122 -9.09 -0.89 -14.68
N LYS A 123 -8.15 -0.75 -13.75
CA LYS A 123 -8.24 -1.36 -12.42
C LYS A 123 -8.13 -0.30 -11.34
N TYR A 124 -9.09 -0.33 -10.43
CA TYR A 124 -9.19 0.60 -9.32
C TYR A 124 -9.20 -0.15 -8.00
N LEU A 125 -8.67 0.49 -6.97
CA LEU A 125 -8.74 0.00 -5.60
C LEU A 125 -9.24 1.10 -4.70
N LEU A 126 -10.40 0.87 -4.11
CA LEU A 126 -10.97 1.67 -3.05
C LEU A 126 -10.52 1.12 -1.71
N ILE A 127 -9.83 1.93 -0.92
CA ILE A 127 -9.46 1.59 0.45
C ILE A 127 -10.23 2.51 1.39
N GLU A 128 -10.98 1.91 2.30
CA GLU A 128 -11.73 2.62 3.34
C GLU A 128 -11.16 2.24 4.69
N PHE A 129 -10.68 3.24 5.43
CA PHE A 129 -10.23 3.04 6.79
C PHE A 129 -11.40 3.24 7.74
N LYS A 130 -11.33 2.52 8.85
CA LYS A 130 -12.10 2.77 10.05
C LYS A 130 -11.13 3.01 11.17
N ARG A 131 -11.61 3.60 12.27
CA ARG A 131 -10.80 3.71 13.49
C ARG A 131 -10.21 2.34 13.87
N PRO A 132 -8.95 2.27 14.36
CA PRO A 132 -8.36 1.01 14.81
C PRO A 132 -9.18 0.26 15.86
N SER A 133 -10.00 0.96 16.63
CA SER A 133 -10.88 0.39 17.66
C SER A 133 -12.28 -0.02 17.13
N HIS A 134 -12.61 0.27 15.87
CA HIS A 134 -13.93 0.01 15.28
C HIS A 134 -13.98 -1.34 14.55
N ASN A 135 -14.99 -2.16 14.87
CA ASN A 135 -15.26 -3.38 14.13
C ASN A 135 -16.07 -3.06 12.87
N ILE A 136 -15.60 -3.51 11.71
CA ILE A 136 -16.27 -3.33 10.42
C ILE A 136 -17.63 -4.02 10.45
N THR A 137 -18.66 -3.26 10.06
CA THR A 137 -20.07 -3.67 10.02
C THR A 137 -20.56 -3.86 8.57
N ARG A 138 -21.80 -4.36 8.41
CA ARG A 138 -22.46 -4.38 7.10
C ARG A 138 -22.71 -2.99 6.53
N ASP A 139 -23.06 -2.04 7.39
CA ASP A 139 -23.35 -0.67 6.96
C ASP A 139 -22.09 0.02 6.43
N ASP A 140 -20.92 -0.26 7.05
CA ASP A 140 -19.63 0.22 6.56
C ASP A 140 -19.34 -0.30 5.14
N ILE A 141 -19.58 -1.60 4.90
CA ILE A 141 -19.39 -2.22 3.59
C ILE A 141 -20.36 -1.65 2.56
N SER A 142 -21.65 -1.55 2.91
CA SER A 142 -22.67 -1.00 2.02
C SER A 142 -22.44 0.47 1.70
N GLN A 143 -21.75 1.23 2.56
CA GLN A 143 -21.31 2.58 2.23
C GLN A 143 -20.24 2.56 1.13
N ALA A 144 -19.23 1.70 1.25
CA ALA A 144 -18.15 1.56 0.27
C ALA A 144 -18.67 1.05 -1.09
N GLU A 145 -19.62 0.09 -1.07
CA GLU A 145 -20.26 -0.41 -2.29
C GLU A 145 -21.03 0.69 -3.04
N LYS A 146 -21.80 1.52 -2.32
CA LYS A 146 -22.50 2.67 -2.92
C LYS A 146 -21.53 3.64 -3.57
N TYR A 147 -20.37 3.89 -2.93
CA TYR A 147 -19.35 4.75 -3.49
C TYR A 147 -18.75 4.17 -4.78
N ARG A 148 -18.44 2.87 -4.78
CA ARG A 148 -18.00 2.15 -5.99
C ARG A 148 -19.03 2.28 -7.10
N ASP A 149 -20.29 1.98 -6.84
CA ASP A 149 -21.36 2.00 -7.85
C ASP A 149 -21.52 3.39 -8.47
N ASP A 150 -21.47 4.44 -7.64
CA ASP A 150 -21.54 5.82 -8.08
C ASP A 150 -20.34 6.22 -8.95
N LEU A 151 -19.12 5.78 -8.59
CA LEU A 151 -17.93 6.03 -9.41
C LEU A 151 -17.91 5.24 -10.70
N SER A 152 -18.29 3.96 -10.67
CA SER A 152 -18.30 3.07 -11.84
C SER A 152 -19.13 3.65 -12.99
N SER A 153 -20.20 4.40 -12.69
CA SER A 153 -20.99 5.12 -13.71
C SER A 153 -20.21 6.17 -14.52
N ARG A 154 -19.03 6.56 -14.05
CA ARG A 154 -18.16 7.61 -14.63
C ARG A 154 -16.85 7.07 -15.19
N LEU A 155 -16.61 5.77 -15.05
CA LEU A 155 -15.40 5.10 -15.51
C LEU A 155 -15.69 4.33 -16.81
N SER A 156 -14.64 3.77 -17.43
CA SER A 156 -14.82 2.87 -18.58
C SER A 156 -15.72 1.70 -18.18
N SER A 157 -16.54 1.19 -19.10
CA SER A 157 -17.40 0.02 -18.83
C SER A 157 -16.60 -1.26 -18.55
N THR A 158 -15.31 -1.26 -18.88
CA THR A 158 -14.33 -2.32 -18.59
C THR A 158 -13.62 -2.12 -17.26
N ALA A 159 -13.82 -0.97 -16.59
CA ALA A 159 -13.18 -0.68 -15.32
C ALA A 159 -13.66 -1.65 -14.22
N THR A 160 -12.70 -2.20 -13.49
CA THR A 160 -12.93 -3.01 -12.30
C THR A 160 -12.52 -2.23 -11.06
N MET A 161 -13.24 -2.39 -9.96
CA MET A 161 -12.93 -1.72 -8.71
C MET A 161 -13.07 -2.69 -7.53
N ASP A 162 -11.92 -2.96 -6.91
CA ASP A 162 -11.83 -3.72 -5.66
C ASP A 162 -12.00 -2.79 -4.46
N ILE A 163 -12.53 -3.33 -3.37
CA ILE A 163 -12.72 -2.64 -2.09
C ILE A 163 -11.88 -3.35 -1.02
N VAL A 164 -11.09 -2.58 -0.28
CA VAL A 164 -10.34 -3.00 0.90
C VAL A 164 -10.85 -2.19 2.09
N MET A 165 -11.45 -2.87 3.05
CA MET A 165 -11.86 -2.26 4.32
C MET A 165 -10.81 -2.56 5.39
N VAL A 166 -10.34 -1.56 6.12
CA VAL A 166 -9.37 -1.72 7.21
C VAL A 166 -9.94 -1.19 8.52
N GLY A 167 -9.94 -2.01 9.58
CA GLY A 167 -10.45 -1.63 10.91
C GLY A 167 -9.85 -2.46 12.04
N LYS A 168 -10.53 -2.57 13.18
CA LYS A 168 -10.13 -3.50 14.26
C LYS A 168 -10.20 -4.97 13.83
N GLY A 169 -11.10 -5.24 12.90
CA GLY A 169 -11.56 -6.57 12.50
C GLY A 169 -13.01 -6.44 12.04
N ARG A 170 -13.74 -7.56 11.99
CA ARG A 170 -15.16 -7.57 11.64
C ARG A 170 -16.03 -7.89 12.85
N VAL A 171 -17.28 -7.43 12.81
CA VAL A 171 -18.30 -7.94 13.73
C VAL A 171 -18.55 -9.44 13.49
N THR A 172 -18.84 -10.19 14.55
CA THR A 172 -18.99 -11.66 14.47
C THR A 172 -20.15 -12.08 13.56
N ALA A 173 -21.24 -11.29 13.55
CA ALA A 173 -22.42 -11.52 12.71
C ALA A 173 -22.14 -11.36 11.20
N LEU A 174 -20.97 -10.83 10.82
CA LEU A 174 -20.59 -10.67 9.42
C LEU A 174 -19.98 -11.97 8.88
N ASP A 175 -20.76 -12.73 8.11
CA ASP A 175 -20.23 -13.88 7.35
C ASP A 175 -19.52 -13.39 6.07
N THR A 176 -18.21 -13.59 6.02
CA THR A 176 -17.36 -13.16 4.89
C THR A 176 -17.58 -13.99 3.63
N ARG A 177 -18.19 -15.19 3.73
CA ARG A 177 -18.52 -16.02 2.57
C ARG A 177 -19.64 -15.42 1.71
N ASN A 178 -20.38 -14.46 2.26
CA ASN A 178 -21.46 -13.75 1.57
C ASN A 178 -20.98 -12.41 0.98
N LEU A 179 -19.67 -12.14 0.98
CA LEU A 179 -19.10 -10.96 0.35
C LEU A 179 -18.72 -11.28 -1.09
N LEU A 180 -18.79 -10.26 -1.95
CA LEU A 180 -18.24 -10.36 -3.30
C LEU A 180 -16.72 -10.54 -3.21
N ASP A 181 -16.13 -11.29 -4.13
CA ASP A 181 -14.68 -11.54 -4.19
C ASP A 181 -13.85 -10.25 -4.34
N SER A 182 -14.46 -9.19 -4.87
CA SER A 182 -13.86 -7.85 -4.99
C SER A 182 -13.86 -7.07 -3.67
N ILE A 183 -14.35 -7.63 -2.56
CA ILE A 183 -14.38 -6.98 -1.25
C ILE A 183 -13.56 -7.78 -0.26
N SER A 184 -12.53 -7.13 0.29
CA SER A 184 -11.65 -7.71 1.30
C SER A 184 -11.69 -6.91 2.59
N LEU A 185 -11.66 -7.61 3.73
CA LEU A 185 -11.70 -7.01 5.06
C LEU A 185 -10.44 -7.38 5.80
N HIS A 186 -9.76 -6.37 6.34
CA HIS A 186 -8.52 -6.54 7.07
C HIS A 186 -8.59 -5.87 8.44
N SER A 187 -8.00 -6.52 9.44
CA SER A 187 -7.66 -5.83 10.67
C SER A 187 -6.31 -5.16 10.54
N TYR A 188 -6.10 -4.00 11.17
CA TYR A 188 -4.78 -3.38 11.26
C TYR A 188 -3.73 -4.37 11.81
N VAL A 189 -4.09 -5.14 12.85
CA VAL A 189 -3.22 -6.17 13.43
C VAL A 189 -2.82 -7.23 12.40
N SER A 190 -3.77 -7.72 11.60
CA SER A 190 -3.47 -8.72 10.56
C SER A 190 -2.55 -8.17 9.46
N ILE A 191 -2.72 -6.90 9.07
CA ILE A 191 -1.86 -6.24 8.08
C ILE A 191 -0.43 -6.14 8.63
N ILE A 192 -0.28 -5.59 9.83
CA ILE A 192 1.02 -5.42 10.49
C ILE A 192 1.71 -6.77 10.66
N SER A 193 0.99 -7.79 11.13
CA SER A 193 1.52 -9.14 11.32
C SER A 193 1.97 -9.78 10.00
N SER A 194 1.19 -9.59 8.92
CA SER A 194 1.53 -10.15 7.60
C SER A 194 2.76 -9.45 7.02
N ALA A 195 2.80 -8.12 7.07
CA ALA A 195 3.93 -7.33 6.61
C ALA A 195 5.21 -7.65 7.41
N ARG A 196 5.10 -7.83 8.73
CA ARG A 196 6.22 -8.24 9.58
C ARG A 196 6.76 -9.61 9.17
N THR A 197 5.87 -10.58 9.00
CA THR A 197 6.24 -11.94 8.58
C THR A 197 6.96 -11.93 7.23
N GLU A 198 6.48 -11.13 6.27
CA GLU A 198 7.10 -11.00 4.96
C GLU A 198 8.50 -10.36 5.03
N LEU A 199 8.67 -9.30 5.85
CA LEU A 199 9.95 -8.64 6.04
C LEU A 199 10.96 -9.51 6.80
N ASP A 200 10.52 -10.22 7.83
CA ASP A 200 11.36 -11.17 8.58
C ASP A 200 11.84 -12.30 7.67
N TRP A 201 10.95 -12.84 6.83
CA TRP A 201 11.31 -13.83 5.82
C TRP A 201 12.32 -13.27 4.81
N LEU A 202 12.12 -12.04 4.33
CA LEU A 202 13.03 -11.37 3.40
C LEU A 202 14.43 -11.23 4.01
N ILE A 203 14.54 -10.70 5.23
CA ILE A 203 15.82 -10.54 5.93
C ILE A 203 16.51 -11.90 6.15
N ALA A 204 15.74 -12.92 6.56
CA ALA A 204 16.26 -14.28 6.72
C ALA A 204 16.75 -14.88 5.40
N SER A 205 16.08 -14.58 4.28
CA SER A 205 16.49 -15.04 2.94
C SER A 205 17.76 -14.39 2.44
N LEU A 206 17.99 -13.11 2.78
CA LEU A 206 19.20 -12.36 2.42
C LEU A 206 20.42 -12.77 3.24
N SER A 207 20.19 -13.42 4.39
CA SER A 207 21.26 -13.90 5.28
C SER A 207 21.72 -15.33 4.95
N LYS A 208 21.11 -15.98 3.94
CA LYS A 208 21.50 -17.32 3.49
C LYS A 208 22.57 -17.20 2.39
N PRO A 209 23.74 -17.84 2.56
CA PRO A 209 24.79 -17.87 1.54
C PRO A 209 24.39 -18.68 0.31
#